data_AF-A0A967XRN7-F1
#
_entry.id   AF-A0A967XRN7-F1
#
_cell.length_a   1.000
_cell.length_b   1.000
_cell.length_c   1.000
_cell.angle_alpha   90.00
_cell.angle_beta   90.00
_cell.angle_gamma   90.00
#
_symmetry.space_group_name_H-M   'P 1'
#
loop_
_entity.id
_entity.type
_entity.pdbx_description
1 polymer ?
#
loop_
_entity_poly.entity_id
_entity_poly.type
_entity_poly.pdbx_seq_one_letter_code
_entity_poly.pdbx_strand_id
1 'polypeptide(L)' 'NFTGPALFLDRNDINTDEIIPAKYLTENTKEALKPHILEDLHLQGVDPANDIAGKNIIVT' A
#
# COMPACT_ATOMS: atom_id res chain seq x y z
N ASN A 1 -15.83 -14.66 1.83
CA ASN A 1 -15.28 -14.34 0.50
C ASN A 1 -14.85 -12.89 0.46
N PHE A 2 -13.61 -12.63 0.08
CA PHE A 2 -13.16 -11.28 -0.28
C PHE A 2 -13.60 -11.01 -1.73
N THR A 3 -14.17 -9.83 -1.99
CA THR A 3 -14.66 -9.44 -3.32
C THR A 3 -14.24 -8.02 -3.63
N GLY A 4 -13.93 -7.75 -4.90
CA GLY A 4 -13.58 -6.41 -5.39
C GLY A 4 -12.27 -6.38 -6.19
N PRO A 5 -11.89 -5.20 -6.69
CA PRO A 5 -10.66 -5.03 -7.46
C PRO A 5 -9.43 -5.33 -6.62
N ALA A 6 -8.56 -6.18 -7.16
CA ALA A 6 -7.27 -6.52 -6.54
C ALA A 6 -6.12 -5.82 -7.25
N LEU A 7 -5.07 -5.51 -6.49
CA LEU A 7 -3.75 -5.11 -6.96
C LEU A 7 -2.80 -6.28 -6.71
N PHE A 8 -2.11 -6.73 -7.75
CA PHE A 8 -1.11 -7.79 -7.64
C PHE A 8 0.28 -7.18 -7.67
N LEU A 9 1.07 -7.45 -6.65
CA LEU A 9 2.45 -6.98 -6.49
C LEU A 9 3.36 -8.19 -6.66
N ASP A 10 4.09 -8.25 -7.77
CA ASP A 10 4.97 -9.38 -8.09
C ASP A 10 6.32 -9.26 -7.36
N ARG A 11 6.27 -9.25 -6.02
CA ARG A 11 7.46 -9.17 -5.16
C ARG A 11 7.16 -9.70 -3.75
N ASN A 12 7.95 -10.66 -3.30
CA ASN A 12 7.74 -11.33 -2.00
C ASN A 12 8.32 -10.57 -0.80
N ASP A 13 9.36 -9.74 -1.01
CA ASP A 13 10.13 -9.12 0.08
C ASP A 13 9.68 -7.67 0.35
N ILE A 14 8.36 -7.42 0.42
CA ILE A 14 7.82 -6.12 0.83
C ILE A 14 7.96 -5.95 2.33
N ASN A 15 8.72 -4.93 2.75
CA ASN A 15 8.97 -4.66 4.17
C ASN A 15 7.98 -3.64 4.78
N THR A 16 8.06 -3.42 6.09
CA THR A 16 7.13 -2.54 6.82
C THR A 16 7.24 -1.07 6.46
N ASP A 17 8.45 -0.57 6.16
CA ASP A 17 8.64 0.83 5.77
C ASP A 17 8.06 1.09 4.38
N GLU A 18 8.15 0.11 3.47
CA GLU A 18 7.49 0.19 2.17
C GLU A 18 5.96 0.12 2.27
N ILE A 19 5.42 -0.50 3.33
CA ILE A 19 3.97 -0.53 3.58
C ILE A 19 3.48 0.78 4.20
N ILE A 20 4.19 1.27 5.22
CA ILE A 20 3.91 2.54 5.88
C ILE A 20 5.22 3.09 6.44
N PRO A 21 5.70 4.26 5.96
CA PRO A 21 6.94 4.82 6.45
C PRO A 21 6.86 5.18 7.94
N ALA A 22 7.93 4.87 8.69
CA ALA A 22 7.99 5.13 10.13
C ALA A 22 7.67 6.58 10.53
N LYS A 23 7.91 7.55 9.64
CA LYS A 23 7.61 8.98 9.86
C LYS A 23 6.13 9.29 10.12
N TYR A 24 5.21 8.39 9.72
CA TYR A 24 3.78 8.54 9.97
C TYR A 24 3.28 7.80 11.21
N LEU A 25 4.13 7.03 11.89
CA LEU A 25 3.74 6.32 13.12
C LEU A 25 3.51 7.26 14.31
N THR A 26 3.64 8.57 14.11
CA THR A 26 3.18 9.61 15.04
C THR A 26 1.67 9.85 14.96
N GLU A 27 1.01 9.42 13.89
CA GLU A 27 -0.43 9.55 13.71
C GLU A 27 -1.19 8.52 14.56
N ASN A 28 -2.23 8.96 15.26
CA ASN A 28 -2.98 8.12 16.20
C ASN A 28 -4.20 7.43 15.57
N THR A 29 -4.56 7.75 14.32
CA THR A 29 -5.77 7.23 13.66
C THR A 29 -5.46 6.49 12.37
N LYS A 30 -6.24 5.45 12.06
CA LYS A 30 -6.08 4.67 10.83
C LYS A 30 -6.41 5.49 9.59
N GLU A 31 -7.34 6.43 9.74
CA GLU A 31 -7.79 7.33 8.70
C GLU A 31 -6.69 8.30 8.27
N ALA A 32 -5.86 8.76 9.22
CA ALA A 32 -4.71 9.62 8.91
C ALA A 32 -3.57 8.86 8.20
N LEU A 33 -3.41 7.56 8.47
CA LEU A 33 -2.40 6.72 7.84
C LEU A 33 -2.75 6.28 6.42
N LYS A 34 -4.06 6.14 6.12
CA LYS A 34 -4.57 5.67 4.82
C LYS A 34 -3.91 6.27 3.57
N PRO A 35 -3.76 7.62 3.44
CA PRO A 35 -3.18 8.21 2.23
C PRO A 35 -1.69 7.92 2.03
N HIS A 36 -0.99 7.42 3.06
CA HIS A 36 0.46 7.16 3.06
C HIS A 36 0.81 5.69 2.89
N ILE A 37 -0.19 4.83 2.69
CA ILE A 37 0.01 3.39 2.51
C ILE A 37 0.67 3.13 1.15
N LEU A 38 1.72 2.31 1.16
CA LEU A 38 2.53 1.93 0.00
C LEU A 38 3.22 3.11 -0.71
N GLU A 39 3.35 4.28 -0.07
CA GLU A 39 3.93 5.46 -0.76
C GLU A 39 5.40 5.25 -1.18
N ASP A 40 6.15 4.46 -0.39
CA ASP A 40 7.56 4.13 -0.64
C ASP A 40 7.73 2.77 -1.35
N LEU A 41 6.65 2.21 -1.88
CA LEU A 41 6.69 0.95 -2.62
C LEU A 41 7.34 1.15 -4.00
N HIS A 42 8.52 0.57 -4.19
CA HIS A 42 9.24 0.64 -5.46
C HIS A 42 9.07 -0.67 -6.23
N LEU A 43 8.18 -0.65 -7.22
CA LEU A 43 7.93 -1.76 -8.14
C LEU A 43 7.92 -1.26 -9.58
N GLN A 44 8.58 -2.00 -10.46
CA GLN A 44 8.60 -1.64 -11.87
C GLN A 44 7.19 -1.80 -12.47
N GLY A 45 6.65 -0.71 -13.02
CA GLY A 45 5.34 -0.73 -13.70
C GLY A 45 4.13 -0.62 -12.76
N VAL A 46 4.34 -0.37 -11.47
CA VAL A 46 3.28 0.00 -10.52
C VAL A 46 3.56 1.41 -10.02
N ASP A 47 2.55 2.28 -10.11
CA ASP A 47 2.55 3.60 -9.51
C ASP A 47 1.60 3.59 -8.31
N PRO A 48 2.10 3.48 -7.06
CA PRO A 48 1.27 3.44 -5.85
C PRO A 48 0.25 4.57 -5.77
N ALA A 49 0.59 5.78 -6.22
CA ALA A 49 -0.29 6.93 -6.13
C ALA A 49 -1.54 6.80 -7.02
N ASN A 50 -1.43 6.06 -8.14
CA ASN A 50 -2.50 5.91 -9.12
C ASN A 50 -3.15 4.52 -9.10
N ASP A 51 -2.38 3.46 -8.83
CA ASP A 51 -2.82 2.07 -8.98
C ASP A 51 -3.54 1.53 -7.74
N ILE A 52 -3.38 2.16 -6.57
CA ILE A 52 -4.03 1.76 -5.32
C ILE A 52 -5.47 2.27 -5.25
N ALA A 53 -5.76 3.39 -5.91
CA ALA A 53 -7.06 4.03 -5.85
C ALA A 53 -8.18 3.06 -6.29
N GLY A 54 -9.14 2.80 -5.39
CA GLY A 54 -10.27 1.89 -5.66
C GLY A 54 -9.93 0.40 -5.60
N LYS A 55 -8.71 0.02 -5.18
CA LYS A 55 -8.35 -1.37 -4.90
C LYS A 55 -8.71 -1.72 -3.45
N ASN A 56 -9.33 -2.88 -3.29
CA ASN A 56 -9.78 -3.36 -1.98
C ASN A 56 -8.90 -4.50 -1.45
N ILE A 57 -8.11 -5.12 -2.33
CA ILE A 57 -7.32 -6.32 -2.04
C ILE A 57 -5.92 -6.09 -2.60
N ILE A 58 -4.90 -6.33 -1.79
CA ILE A 58 -3.50 -6.40 -2.22
C ILE A 58 -3.06 -7.85 -2.13
N VAL A 59 -2.45 -8.35 -3.19
CA VAL A 59 -1.89 -9.71 -3.28
C VAL A 59 -0.41 -9.57 -3.59
N THR A 60 0.41 -10.30 -2.87
CA THR A 60 1.88 -10.31 -2.95
C THR A 60 2.37 -11.74 -3.14
#